data_AF-A0A1D7Y0C5-F1
#
_entry.id   AF-A0A1D7Y0C5-F1
#
_cell.length_a   1.000
_cell.length_b   1.000
_cell.length_c   1.000
_cell.angle_alpha   90.00
_cell.angle_beta   90.00
_cell.angle_gamma   90.00
#
_symmetry.space_group_name_H-M   'P 1'
#
loop_
_entity.id
_entity.type
_entity.pdbx_description
1 polymer ?
#
loop_
_entity_poly.entity_id
_entity_poly.type
_entity_poly.pdbx_seq_one_letter_code
_entity_poly.pdbx_strand_id
1 'polypeptide(L)' 'MRETTDKKEAQKMLSSVSSMIDRLAKNNIIHDNKAANLKSGLSKFVATL' A
#
# COMPACT_ATOMS: atom_id res chain seq x y z
N MET A 1 -19.03 -11.47 14.28
CA MET A 1 -19.15 -10.09 13.76
C MET A 1 -17.79 -9.65 13.25
N ARG A 2 -17.66 -9.43 11.93
CA ARG A 2 -16.41 -9.02 11.26
C ARG A 2 -16.34 -7.48 11.21
N GLU A 3 -16.29 -6.84 12.38
CA GLU A 3 -16.53 -5.39 12.50
C GLU A 3 -15.32 -4.59 13.01
N THR A 4 -14.11 -5.12 12.87
CA THR A 4 -12.86 -4.39 13.15
C THR A 4 -11.91 -4.52 11.96
N THR A 5 -12.37 -4.14 10.77
CA THR A 5 -11.44 -3.85 9.67
C THR A 5 -10.88 -2.47 9.94
N ASP A 6 -9.96 -2.41 10.90
CA ASP A 6 -9.40 -1.19 11.45
C ASP A 6 -8.77 -0.34 10.35
N LYS A 7 -9.46 0.71 9.90
CA LYS A 7 -8.87 1.79 9.08
C LYS A 7 -7.52 2.24 9.64
N LYS A 8 -7.39 2.23 10.96
CA LYS A 8 -6.15 2.56 11.69
C LYS A 8 -5.04 1.54 11.47
N GLU A 9 -5.33 0.24 11.50
CA GLU A 9 -4.35 -0.81 11.20
C GLU A 9 -3.98 -0.83 9.72
N ALA A 10 -4.98 -0.67 8.84
CA ALA A 10 -4.77 -0.56 7.40
C ALA A 10 -3.84 0.62 7.06
N GLN A 11 -4.03 1.78 7.70
CA GLN A 11 -3.18 2.96 7.49
C GLN A 11 -1.74 2.77 8.02
N LYS A 12 -1.59 2.01 9.11
CA LYS A 12 -0.28 1.66 9.69
C LYS A 12 0.48 0.67 8.79
N MET A 13 -0.21 -0.34 8.27
CA MET A 13 0.35 -1.27 7.28
C MET A 13 0.64 -0.58 5.94
N LEU A 14 -0.16 0.40 5.53
CA LEU A 14 0.06 1.17 4.30
C LEU A 14 1.42 1.87 4.29
N SER A 15 1.83 2.48 5.42
CA SER A 15 3.14 3.14 5.53
C SER A 15 4.31 2.15 5.38
N SER A 16 4.17 0.96 5.98
CA SER A 16 5.19 -0.10 5.89
C SER A 16 5.28 -0.68 4.47
N VAL A 17 4.13 -0.98 3.85
CA VAL A 17 4.05 -1.53 2.49
C VAL A 17 4.48 -0.50 1.45
N SER A 18 4.12 0.78 1.62
CA SER A 18 4.60 1.86 0.74
C SER A 18 6.12 1.95 0.77
N SER A 19 6.73 1.88 1.95
CA SER A 19 8.19 1.92 2.11
C SER A 19 8.87 0.70 1.46
N MET A 20 8.25 -0.48 1.52
CA MET A 20 8.74 -1.67 0.82
C MET A 20 8.64 -1.53 -0.71
N ILE A 21 7.52 -1.04 -1.22
CA ILE A 21 7.32 -0.78 -2.66
C ILE A 21 8.37 0.21 -3.17
N ASP A 22 8.65 1.28 -2.41
CA ASP A 22 9.67 2.26 -2.76
C ASP A 22 11.09 1.67 -2.78
N ARG A 23 11.42 0.75 -1.85
CA ARG A 23 12.70 0.04 -1.85
C ARG A 23 12.83 -0.91 -3.05
N LEU A 24 11.76 -1.62 -3.39
CA LEU A 24 11.73 -2.54 -4.52
C LEU A 24 11.86 -1.78 -5.87
N ALA A 25 11.26 -0.59 -5.97
CA ALA A 25 11.40 0.28 -7.13
C ALA A 25 12.83 0.83 -7.27
N LYS A 26 13.44 1.33 -6.18
CA LYS A 26 14.84 1.81 -6.16
C LYS A 26 15.85 0.73 -6.54
N ASN A 27 15.57 -0.53 -6.22
CA ASN A 27 16.43 -1.66 -6.58
C ASN A 27 16.17 -2.17 -8.01
N ASN A 28 15.37 -1.47 -8.83
CA ASN A 28 14.96 -1.87 -10.18
C ASN A 28 14.25 -3.25 -10.27
N ILE A 29 13.69 -3.75 -9.15
CA ILE A 29 12.95 -5.03 -9.12
C ILE A 29 11.55 -4.85 -9.72
N ILE A 30 10.96 -3.66 -9.56
CA ILE A 30 9.69 -3.26 -10.17
C ILE A 30 9.86 -1.89 -10.84
N HIS A 31 9.22 -1.70 -11.99
CA HIS A 31 9.17 -0.40 -12.65
C HIS A 31 8.45 0.65 -11.78
N ASP A 32 8.90 1.91 -11.87
CA ASP A 32 8.31 3.06 -11.16
C ASP A 32 6.80 3.19 -11.40
N ASN A 33 6.36 3.00 -12.65
CA ASN A 33 4.93 3.00 -12.99
C ASN A 33 4.14 1.88 -12.29
N LYS A 34 4.77 0.71 -12.10
CA LYS A 34 4.15 -0.42 -11.39
C LYS A 34 4.07 -0.16 -9.89
N ALA A 35 5.12 0.42 -9.31
CA ALA A 35 5.14 0.86 -7.92
C ALA A 35 4.07 1.93 -7.63
N ALA A 36 3.92 2.91 -8.53
CA ALA A 36 2.88 3.93 -8.43
C ALA A 36 1.46 3.34 -8.55
N ASN A 37 1.25 2.40 -9.47
CA ASN A 37 -0.03 1.71 -9.64
C ASN A 37 -0.41 0.94 -8.36
N LEU A 38 0.51 0.13 -7.82
CA LEU A 38 0.31 -0.63 -6.57
C LEU A 38 0.00 0.28 -5.37
N LYS A 39 0.70 1.41 -5.21
CA LYS A 39 0.38 2.40 -4.16
C LYS A 39 -1.01 2.99 -4.33
N SER A 40 -1.39 3.33 -5.55
CA SER A 40 -2.72 3.91 -5.83
C SER A 40 -3.84 2.90 -5.57
N GLY A 41 -3.64 1.62 -5.91
CA GLY A 41 -4.61 0.54 -5.69
C GLY A 41 -4.83 0.26 -4.20
N LEU A 42 -3.74 0.18 -3.42
CA LEU A 42 -3.81 0.02 -1.97
C LEU A 42 -4.49 1.21 -1.29
N SER A 43 -4.17 2.44 -1.71
CA SER A 43 -4.80 3.65 -1.17
C SER A 43 -6.30 3.68 -1.42
N LYS A 44 -6.75 3.27 -2.63
CA LYS A 44 -8.17 3.13 -2.96
C LYS A 44 -8.86 2.07 -2.13
N PHE A 45 -8.22 0.92 -1.90
CA PHE A 45 -8.79 -0.15 -1.08
C PHE A 45 -9.00 0.31 0.38
N VAL A 46 -8.04 1.05 0.94
CA VAL A 46 -8.17 1.63 2.29
C VAL A 46 -9.19 2.76 2.35
N ALA A 47 -9.38 3.52 1.27
CA ALA A 47 -10.40 4.57 1.18
C ALA A 47 -11.82 4.04 1.01
N THR A 48 -11.99 2.87 0.38
CA THR A 48 -13.30 2.20 0.17
C THR A 48 -13.74 1.38 1.38
N LEU A 49 -12.80 1.08 2.29
CA LEU A 49 -13.10 0.56 3.63
C LEU A 49 -13.64 1.69 4.52
#